data_AF-A0A355RC30-F1
#
_entry.id   AF-A0A355RC30-F1
#
_cell.length_a   1.000
_cell.length_b   1.000
_cell.length_c   1.000
_cell.angle_alpha   90.00
_cell.angle_beta   90.00
_cell.angle_gamma   90.00
#
_symmetry.space_group_name_H-M   'P 1'
#
loop_
_entity.id
_entity.type
_entity.pdbx_description
1 polymer ?
#
loop_
_entity_poly.entity_id
_entity_poly.type
_entity_poly.pdbx_seq_one_letter_code
_entity_poly.pdbx_strand_id
1 'polypeptide(L)'
;MSNSEGDYLHIVMPDEISASRQRFGRAIIWGSAALMGVVLLLQTMDHRAILSIGFETWRPTLYAYLLWATCLCWGQVILRGEQGKRSLFILPAVLFVVSMVIFPLIFALGIAFSSWNLASPDGRQFNGLENVWQMWSDPFYWNALKNMVYYTLAIIPEYIIAFALALLLNSEIRGRKFFRVAFLLPLMLSPVAVSWMIGKSMLEIRFGPISRLARELGWDSPSFFGSGEIARAMIMIMDAWTFIPFMMIMILAGLQAIPRELHEAAEVDGAPAWKRFWEITFPLMLPVSITAILIRIIF
;
A
#
# COMPACT_ATOMS: atom_id res chain seq x y z
N MET A 1 32.04 -34.93 31.69
CA MET A 1 30.92 -35.57 30.97
C MET A 1 30.22 -34.49 30.17
N SER A 2 30.30 -34.60 28.85
CA SER A 2 29.82 -33.65 27.86
C SER A 2 28.29 -33.69 27.77
N ASN A 3 27.60 -32.63 28.20
CA ASN A 3 26.20 -32.42 27.88
C ASN A 3 26.11 -31.74 26.51
N SER A 4 26.18 -32.56 25.46
CA SER A 4 25.72 -32.17 24.13
C SER A 4 24.20 -32.32 24.10
N GLU A 5 23.48 -31.34 24.66
CA GLU A 5 22.08 -31.09 24.27
C GLU A 5 22.14 -30.51 22.86
N GLY A 6 22.28 -31.40 21.88
CA GLY A 6 22.12 -31.07 20.48
C GLY A 6 20.73 -30.47 20.31
N ASP A 7 20.70 -29.33 19.64
CA ASP A 7 19.51 -28.67 19.14
C ASP A 7 18.73 -29.68 18.29
N TYR A 8 17.84 -30.45 18.92
CA TYR A 8 16.96 -31.36 18.21
C TYR A 8 16.04 -30.47 17.39
N LEU A 9 16.39 -30.28 16.11
CA LEU A 9 15.42 -29.96 15.08
C LEU A 9 14.23 -30.89 15.34
N HIS A 10 13.16 -30.35 15.92
CA HIS A 10 11.92 -31.09 16.10
C HIS A 10 11.45 -31.43 14.69
N ILE A 11 11.82 -32.62 14.22
CA ILE A 11 11.31 -33.16 12.96
C ILE A 11 9.81 -33.31 13.22
N VAL A 12 9.03 -32.40 12.66
CA VAL A 12 7.58 -32.43 12.74
C VAL A 12 7.14 -33.72 12.06
N MET A 13 6.94 -34.76 12.87
CA MET A 13 6.36 -36.02 12.42
C MET A 13 4.97 -35.71 11.85
N PRO A 14 4.58 -36.27 10.70
CA PRO A 14 3.23 -36.08 10.20
C PRO A 14 2.23 -36.59 11.23
N ASP A 15 1.33 -35.72 11.68
CA ASP A 15 0.26 -36.08 12.62
C ASP A 15 -0.52 -37.29 12.07
N GLU A 16 -0.72 -38.32 12.89
CA GLU A 16 -1.65 -39.41 12.57
C GLU A 16 -3.09 -38.92 12.77
N ILE A 17 -3.72 -38.44 11.69
CA ILE A 17 -5.08 -37.88 11.73
C ILE A 17 -6.09 -38.98 11.49
N SER A 18 -6.92 -39.27 12.51
CA SER A 18 -7.97 -40.29 12.42
C SER A 18 -8.99 -40.01 11.30
N ALA A 19 -9.51 -41.08 10.68
CA ALA A 19 -10.51 -40.97 9.61
C ALA A 19 -11.81 -40.27 10.06
N SER A 20 -12.14 -40.31 11.35
CA SER A 20 -13.29 -39.58 11.91
C SER A 20 -13.04 -38.07 11.92
N ARG A 21 -11.86 -37.65 12.38
CA ARG A 21 -11.45 -36.24 12.39
C ARG A 21 -11.40 -35.66 10.98
N GLN A 22 -10.91 -36.43 10.01
CA GLN A 22 -10.91 -36.01 8.60
C GLN A 22 -12.33 -35.84 8.04
N ARG A 23 -13.24 -36.77 8.34
CA ARG A 23 -14.65 -36.66 7.92
C ARG A 23 -15.31 -35.43 8.52
N PHE A 24 -15.10 -35.17 9.80
CA PHE A 24 -15.63 -33.99 10.50
C PHE A 24 -15.10 -32.67 9.91
N GLY A 25 -13.79 -32.58 9.67
CA GLY A 25 -13.18 -31.40 9.06
C GLY A 25 -13.74 -31.11 7.65
N ARG A 26 -13.92 -32.15 6.82
CA ARG A 26 -14.57 -31.99 5.51
C ARG A 26 -16.03 -31.57 5.63
N ALA A 27 -16.78 -32.17 6.56
CA ALA A 27 -18.19 -31.85 6.78
C ALA A 27 -18.40 -30.39 7.18
N ILE A 28 -17.55 -29.83 8.06
CA ILE A 28 -17.62 -28.42 8.44
C ILE A 28 -17.36 -27.49 7.24
N ILE A 29 -16.29 -27.75 6.48
CA ILE A 29 -15.92 -26.91 5.33
C ILE A 29 -17.02 -26.93 4.27
N TRP A 30 -17.44 -28.13 3.86
CA TRP A 30 -18.44 -28.26 2.80
C TRP A 30 -19.84 -27.88 3.25
N GLY A 31 -20.20 -28.16 4.51
CA GLY A 31 -21.50 -27.76 5.08
C GLY A 31 -21.63 -26.25 5.19
N SER A 32 -20.59 -25.55 5.69
CA SER A 32 -20.58 -24.08 5.71
C SER A 32 -20.54 -23.47 4.31
N ALA A 33 -19.84 -24.08 3.36
CA ALA A 33 -19.82 -23.63 1.96
C ALA A 33 -21.20 -23.77 1.29
N ALA A 34 -21.88 -24.89 1.53
CA ALA A 34 -23.23 -25.13 1.03
C ALA A 34 -24.22 -24.11 1.63
N LEU A 35 -24.13 -23.85 2.93
CA LEU A 35 -24.93 -22.81 3.60
C LEU A 35 -24.70 -21.43 2.97
N MET A 36 -23.44 -21.04 2.74
CA MET A 36 -23.10 -19.80 2.05
C MET A 36 -23.69 -19.73 0.65
N GLY A 37 -23.61 -20.82 -0.13
CA GLY A 37 -24.21 -20.91 -1.45
C GLY A 37 -25.74 -20.76 -1.42
N VAL A 38 -26.40 -21.39 -0.46
CA VAL A 38 -27.86 -21.26 -0.26
C VAL A 38 -28.25 -19.83 0.09
N VAL A 39 -27.55 -19.19 1.04
CA VAL A 39 -27.82 -17.79 1.42
C VAL A 39 -27.62 -16.85 0.23
N LEU A 40 -26.55 -17.05 -0.54
CA LEU A 40 -26.30 -16.26 -1.75
C LEU A 40 -27.42 -16.44 -2.78
N LEU A 41 -27.84 -17.68 -3.04
CA LEU A 41 -28.95 -17.97 -3.96
C LEU A 41 -30.24 -17.30 -3.51
N LEU A 42 -30.63 -17.48 -2.24
CA LEU A 42 -31.82 -16.86 -1.68
C LEU A 42 -31.76 -15.33 -1.79
N GLN A 43 -30.61 -14.71 -1.53
CA GLN A 43 -30.44 -13.26 -1.65
C GLN A 43 -30.51 -12.79 -3.10
N THR A 44 -29.96 -13.54 -4.06
CA THR A 44 -30.11 -13.21 -5.48
C THR A 44 -31.53 -13.37 -6.00
N MET A 45 -32.28 -14.35 -5.49
CA MET A 45 -33.69 -14.56 -5.84
C MET A 45 -34.57 -13.45 -5.26
N ASP A 46 -34.29 -13.01 -4.04
CA ASP A 46 -34.97 -11.88 -3.39
C ASP A 46 -34.71 -10.57 -4.14
N HIS A 47 -33.45 -10.31 -4.52
CA HIS A 47 -33.08 -9.12 -5.30
C HIS A 47 -33.72 -9.10 -6.71
N ARG A 48 -33.99 -10.27 -7.29
CA ARG A 48 -34.69 -10.41 -8.58
C ARG A 48 -36.21 -10.45 -8.44
N ALA A 49 -36.75 -10.24 -7.24
CA ALA A 49 -38.17 -10.31 -6.92
C ALA A 49 -38.83 -11.67 -7.27
N ILE A 50 -38.05 -12.77 -7.27
CA ILE A 50 -38.54 -14.13 -7.52
C ILE A 50 -39.15 -14.73 -6.25
N LEU A 51 -38.56 -14.41 -5.09
CA LEU A 51 -39.03 -14.76 -3.76
C LEU A 51 -39.05 -13.48 -2.91
N SER A 52 -39.98 -13.33 -1.98
CA SER A 52 -40.04 -12.17 -1.07
C SER A 52 -39.67 -12.60 0.34
N ILE A 53 -38.38 -12.77 0.58
CA ILE A 53 -37.80 -13.17 1.87
C ILE A 53 -37.54 -11.93 2.74
N GLY A 54 -37.36 -10.76 2.12
CA GLY A 54 -37.21 -9.47 2.81
C GLY A 54 -35.76 -9.16 3.19
N PHE A 55 -34.79 -9.53 2.37
CA PHE A 55 -33.39 -9.15 2.62
C PHE A 55 -33.15 -7.70 2.17
N GLU A 56 -33.20 -6.77 3.12
CA GLU A 56 -32.99 -5.35 2.83
C GLU A 56 -31.55 -5.01 2.44
N THR A 57 -30.56 -5.82 2.86
CA THR A 57 -29.13 -5.52 2.68
C THR A 57 -28.33 -6.76 2.33
N TRP A 58 -27.09 -6.55 1.90
CA TRP A 58 -26.13 -7.60 1.55
C TRP A 58 -25.54 -8.37 2.76
N ARG A 59 -25.91 -7.98 3.98
CA ARG A 59 -25.37 -8.51 5.24
C ARG A 59 -25.53 -10.03 5.41
N PRO A 60 -26.64 -10.68 5.02
CA PRO A 60 -26.78 -12.14 5.16
C PRO A 60 -25.68 -12.91 4.42
N THR A 61 -25.40 -12.54 3.17
CA THR A 61 -24.28 -13.13 2.39
C THR A 61 -22.93 -12.89 3.07
N LEU A 62 -22.70 -11.69 3.63
CA LEU A 62 -21.47 -11.41 4.38
C LEU A 62 -21.32 -12.33 5.58
N TYR A 63 -22.37 -12.49 6.41
CA TYR A 63 -22.30 -13.36 7.59
C TYR A 63 -22.06 -14.82 7.22
N ALA A 64 -22.71 -15.30 6.15
CA ALA A 64 -22.48 -16.65 5.65
C ALA A 64 -21.04 -16.84 5.12
N TYR A 65 -20.49 -15.83 4.46
CA TYR A 65 -19.08 -15.82 4.05
C TYR A 65 -18.12 -15.85 5.24
N LEU A 66 -18.35 -15.03 6.27
CA LEU A 66 -17.50 -15.01 7.47
C LEU A 66 -17.54 -16.35 8.22
N LEU A 67 -18.73 -16.96 8.30
CA LEU A 67 -18.89 -18.30 8.86
C LEU A 67 -18.13 -19.34 8.04
N TRP A 68 -18.27 -19.34 6.71
CA TRP A 68 -17.52 -20.24 5.85
C TRP A 68 -16.00 -20.04 5.95
N ALA A 69 -15.53 -18.79 5.95
CA ALA A 69 -14.11 -18.45 6.09
C ALA A 69 -13.52 -18.97 7.40
N THR A 70 -14.22 -18.79 8.52
CA THR A 70 -13.81 -19.31 9.83
C THR A 70 -13.83 -20.84 9.87
N CYS A 71 -14.88 -21.47 9.34
CA CYS A 71 -14.98 -22.91 9.18
C CYS A 71 -13.90 -23.50 8.26
N LEU A 72 -13.49 -22.78 7.21
CA LEU A 72 -12.41 -23.16 6.31
C LEU A 72 -11.07 -23.17 7.07
N CYS A 73 -10.74 -22.06 7.73
CA CYS A 73 -9.54 -21.92 8.56
C CYS A 73 -9.46 -23.01 9.64
N TRP A 74 -10.55 -23.21 10.39
CA TRP A 74 -10.60 -24.22 11.44
C TRP A 74 -10.55 -25.64 10.87
N GLY A 75 -11.28 -25.90 9.78
CA GLY A 75 -11.31 -27.18 9.09
C GLY A 75 -9.94 -27.60 8.55
N GLN A 76 -9.11 -26.67 8.06
CA GLN A 76 -7.74 -26.97 7.64
C GLN A 76 -6.89 -27.50 8.80
N VAL A 77 -7.01 -26.94 10.00
CA VAL A 77 -6.31 -27.42 11.21
C VAL A 77 -6.80 -28.82 11.60
N ILE A 78 -8.10 -29.07 11.51
CA ILE A 78 -8.69 -30.38 11.82
C ILE A 78 -8.21 -31.44 10.80
N LEU A 79 -8.11 -31.08 9.52
CA LEU A 79 -7.78 -31.99 8.42
C LEU A 79 -6.30 -32.30 8.29
N ARG A 80 -5.43 -31.35 8.63
CA ARG A 80 -3.99 -31.40 8.32
C ARG A 80 -3.08 -31.20 9.53
N GLY A 81 -3.66 -31.09 10.74
CA GLY A 81 -2.89 -30.98 11.98
C GLY A 81 -1.91 -29.81 11.95
N GLU A 82 -0.62 -30.07 12.21
CA GLU A 82 0.47 -29.08 12.12
C GLU A 82 0.55 -28.34 10.77
N GLN A 83 0.38 -29.02 9.63
CA GLN A 83 0.37 -28.35 8.33
C GLN A 83 -0.86 -27.43 8.17
N GLY A 84 -1.97 -27.80 8.80
CA GLY A 84 -3.18 -26.97 8.88
C GLY A 84 -2.95 -25.71 9.72
N LYS A 85 -2.18 -25.81 10.81
CA LYS A 85 -1.75 -24.63 11.59
C LYS A 85 -0.88 -23.68 10.77
N ARG A 86 0.07 -24.20 9.98
CA ARG A 86 0.85 -23.38 9.03
C ARG A 86 -0.06 -22.66 8.03
N SER A 87 -1.07 -23.37 7.53
CA SER A 87 -2.06 -22.79 6.61
C SER A 87 -2.88 -21.69 7.29
N LEU A 88 -3.22 -21.82 8.57
CA LEU A 88 -3.97 -20.83 9.35
C LEU A 88 -3.23 -19.48 9.48
N PHE A 89 -1.89 -19.46 9.40
CA PHE A 89 -1.14 -18.19 9.41
C PHE A 89 -1.35 -17.36 8.13
N ILE A 90 -1.63 -18.02 7.00
CA ILE A 90 -1.72 -17.37 5.69
C ILE A 90 -3.17 -17.23 5.23
N LEU A 91 -4.01 -18.22 5.51
CA LEU A 91 -5.35 -18.34 4.95
C LEU A 91 -6.28 -17.17 5.29
N PRO A 92 -6.34 -16.64 6.53
CA PRO A 92 -7.14 -15.45 6.84
C PRO A 92 -6.72 -14.22 6.03
N ALA A 93 -5.42 -14.01 5.85
CA ALA A 93 -4.90 -12.89 5.05
C ALA A 93 -5.28 -13.04 3.57
N VAL A 94 -5.17 -14.25 3.02
CA VAL A 94 -5.61 -14.55 1.64
C VAL A 94 -7.10 -14.30 1.45
N LEU A 95 -7.93 -14.79 2.38
CA LEU A 95 -9.38 -14.59 2.34
C LEU A 95 -9.73 -13.10 2.39
N PHE A 96 -9.06 -12.34 3.26
CA PHE A 96 -9.23 -10.89 3.34
C PHE A 96 -8.84 -10.20 2.02
N VAL A 97 -7.69 -10.54 1.43
CA VAL A 97 -7.26 -9.99 0.13
C VAL A 97 -8.26 -10.32 -0.97
N VAL A 98 -8.74 -11.56 -1.03
CA VAL A 98 -9.75 -11.96 -2.03
C VAL A 98 -11.02 -11.12 -1.88
N SER A 99 -11.50 -10.90 -0.65
CA SER A 99 -12.73 -10.17 -0.41
C SER A 99 -12.62 -8.66 -0.54
N MET A 100 -11.50 -8.06 -0.11
CA MET A 100 -11.36 -6.60 -0.04
C MET A 100 -10.60 -6.02 -1.23
N VAL A 101 -9.85 -6.83 -1.98
CA VAL A 101 -9.06 -6.37 -3.12
C VAL A 101 -9.56 -7.01 -4.42
N ILE A 102 -9.57 -8.35 -4.49
CA ILE A 102 -9.87 -9.05 -5.74
C ILE A 102 -11.34 -8.92 -6.11
N PHE A 103 -12.27 -9.07 -5.16
CA PHE A 103 -13.69 -8.94 -5.42
C PHE A 103 -14.09 -7.53 -5.91
N PRO A 104 -13.71 -6.42 -5.24
CA PRO A 104 -13.98 -5.08 -5.76
C PRO A 104 -13.32 -4.80 -7.11
N LEU A 105 -12.13 -5.36 -7.37
CA LEU A 105 -11.47 -5.25 -8.68
C LEU A 105 -12.30 -5.90 -9.79
N ILE A 106 -12.74 -7.15 -9.59
CA ILE A 106 -13.60 -7.86 -10.56
C ILE A 106 -14.92 -7.10 -10.76
N PHE A 107 -15.50 -6.59 -9.68
CA PHE A 107 -16.72 -5.79 -9.75
C PHE A 107 -16.50 -4.50 -10.55
N ALA A 108 -15.42 -3.77 -10.29
CA ALA A 108 -15.05 -2.55 -11.00
C ALA A 108 -14.78 -2.82 -12.48
N LEU A 109 -14.14 -3.94 -12.83
CA LEU A 109 -14.00 -4.37 -14.23
C LEU A 109 -15.38 -4.60 -14.88
N GLY A 110 -16.32 -5.23 -14.16
CA GLY A 110 -17.70 -5.38 -14.64
C GLY A 110 -18.40 -4.04 -14.88
N ILE A 111 -18.15 -3.04 -14.03
CA ILE A 111 -18.64 -1.66 -14.24
C ILE A 111 -17.95 -1.02 -15.43
N ALA A 112 -16.64 -1.22 -15.62
CA ALA A 112 -15.87 -0.60 -16.70
C ALA A 112 -16.41 -0.96 -18.09
N PHE A 113 -17.06 -2.13 -18.24
CA PHE A 113 -17.72 -2.55 -19.48
C PHE A 113 -19.24 -2.34 -19.49
N SER A 114 -19.75 -1.54 -18.55
CA SER A 114 -21.18 -1.21 -18.43
C SER A 114 -21.40 0.30 -18.39
N SER A 115 -22.45 0.80 -19.01
CA SER A 115 -22.98 2.13 -18.74
C SER A 115 -23.76 2.07 -17.43
N TRP A 116 -23.25 2.74 -16.40
CA TRP A 116 -23.92 2.80 -15.10
C TRP A 116 -23.97 4.21 -14.57
N ASN A 117 -25.15 4.81 -14.66
CA ASN A 117 -25.48 6.06 -13.99
C ASN A 117 -26.44 5.77 -12.85
N LEU A 118 -26.04 6.07 -11.60
CA LEU A 118 -26.86 5.82 -10.41
C LEU A 118 -28.18 6.62 -10.41
N ALA A 119 -28.26 7.70 -11.20
CA ALA A 119 -29.47 8.49 -11.36
C ALA A 119 -30.36 8.04 -12.53
N SER A 120 -29.90 7.07 -13.35
CA SER A 120 -30.70 6.58 -14.49
C SER A 120 -31.76 5.57 -14.02
N PRO A 121 -33.02 5.71 -14.48
CA PRO A 121 -34.07 4.73 -14.21
C PRO A 121 -33.78 3.35 -14.81
N ASP A 122 -33.04 3.31 -15.92
CA ASP A 122 -32.81 2.09 -16.69
C ASP A 122 -31.71 1.18 -16.10
N GLY A 123 -31.13 1.59 -14.95
CA GLY A 123 -30.12 0.84 -14.24
C GLY A 123 -28.79 0.71 -14.99
N ARG A 124 -28.06 -0.38 -14.71
CA ARG A 124 -26.77 -0.69 -15.34
C ARG A 124 -26.99 -1.47 -16.64
N GLN A 125 -26.48 -0.98 -17.75
CA GLN A 125 -26.53 -1.66 -19.05
C GLN A 125 -25.12 -2.03 -19.52
N PHE A 126 -24.96 -3.19 -20.16
CA PHE A 126 -23.66 -3.58 -20.71
C PHE A 126 -23.41 -2.85 -22.03
N ASN A 127 -22.32 -2.10 -22.14
CA ASN A 127 -21.95 -1.34 -23.34
C ASN A 127 -20.59 -1.77 -23.93
N GLY A 128 -20.02 -2.88 -23.46
CA GLY A 128 -18.78 -3.43 -24.01
C GLY A 128 -17.60 -2.47 -23.81
N LEU A 129 -16.89 -2.14 -24.88
CA LEU A 129 -15.66 -1.32 -24.82
C LEU A 129 -15.91 0.19 -24.98
N GLU A 130 -17.16 0.64 -25.04
CA GLU A 130 -17.49 2.04 -25.31
C GLU A 130 -16.86 3.01 -24.29
N ASN A 131 -16.92 2.68 -22.99
CA ASN A 131 -16.29 3.48 -21.94
C ASN A 131 -14.77 3.63 -22.14
N VAL A 132 -14.10 2.57 -22.62
CA VAL A 132 -12.66 2.58 -22.90
C VAL A 132 -12.36 3.48 -24.10
N TRP A 133 -13.18 3.41 -25.15
CA TRP A 133 -13.02 4.25 -26.34
C TRP A 133 -13.27 5.73 -26.04
N GLN A 134 -14.29 6.00 -25.23
CA GLN A 134 -14.61 7.34 -24.73
C GLN A 134 -13.44 7.91 -23.92
N MET A 135 -12.91 7.14 -22.95
CA MET A 135 -11.74 7.52 -22.16
C MET A 135 -10.51 7.78 -23.04
N TRP A 136 -10.25 6.89 -24.01
CA TRP A 136 -9.09 7.01 -24.89
C TRP A 136 -9.15 8.24 -25.81
N SER A 137 -10.36 8.64 -26.20
CA SER A 137 -10.60 9.82 -27.03
C SER A 137 -10.77 11.11 -26.20
N ASP A 138 -10.75 11.03 -24.87
CA ASP A 138 -10.91 12.17 -23.96
C ASP A 138 -9.57 12.91 -23.75
N PRO A 139 -9.47 14.19 -24.15
CA PRO A 139 -8.27 14.99 -23.88
C PRO A 139 -7.95 15.15 -22.38
N PHE A 140 -8.96 15.12 -21.50
CA PHE A 140 -8.75 15.22 -20.05
C PHE A 140 -8.03 13.99 -19.49
N TYR A 141 -8.32 12.79 -20.02
CA TYR A 141 -7.60 11.57 -19.66
C TYR A 141 -6.11 11.68 -19.97
N TRP A 142 -5.75 12.12 -21.18
CA TRP A 142 -4.36 12.28 -21.58
C TRP A 142 -3.64 13.39 -20.80
N ASN A 143 -4.35 14.48 -20.47
CA ASN A 143 -3.80 15.52 -19.61
C ASN A 143 -3.54 15.01 -18.19
N ALA A 144 -4.44 14.19 -17.63
CA ALA A 144 -4.24 13.55 -16.33
C ALA A 144 -3.07 12.56 -16.35
N LEU A 145 -2.94 11.74 -17.41
CA LEU A 145 -1.81 10.83 -17.58
C LEU A 145 -0.48 11.59 -17.69
N LYS A 146 -0.45 12.71 -18.42
CA LYS A 146 0.71 13.60 -18.49
C LYS A 146 1.09 14.14 -17.11
N ASN A 147 0.10 14.55 -16.29
CA ASN A 147 0.36 14.94 -14.91
C ASN A 147 1.00 13.80 -14.11
N MET A 148 0.50 12.56 -14.25
CA MET A 148 1.05 11.40 -13.55
C MET A 148 2.51 11.13 -13.92
N VAL A 149 2.89 11.30 -15.20
CA VAL A 149 4.31 11.20 -15.61
C VAL A 149 5.18 12.22 -14.88
N TYR A 150 4.72 13.47 -14.74
CA TYR A 150 5.47 14.48 -13.96
C TYR A 150 5.58 14.11 -12.48
N TYR A 151 4.52 13.56 -11.87
CA TYR A 151 4.57 13.05 -10.49
C TYR A 151 5.61 11.94 -10.34
N THR A 152 5.60 10.94 -11.23
CA THR A 152 6.59 9.86 -11.19
C THR A 152 8.01 10.37 -11.35
N LEU A 153 8.23 11.37 -12.21
CA LEU A 153 9.55 12.01 -12.36
C LEU A 153 9.96 12.81 -11.12
N ALA A 154 9.01 13.41 -10.39
CA ALA A 154 9.28 14.13 -9.14
C ALA A 154 9.77 13.20 -8.02
N ILE A 155 9.53 11.89 -8.10
CA ILE A 155 10.08 10.92 -7.14
C ILE A 155 11.61 10.85 -7.21
N ILE A 156 12.22 11.16 -8.36
CA ILE A 156 13.68 11.13 -8.52
C ILE A 156 14.36 12.12 -7.54
N PRO A 157 14.06 13.43 -7.55
CA PRO A 157 14.63 14.35 -6.58
C PRO A 157 14.20 14.01 -5.13
N GLU A 158 12.98 13.52 -4.91
CA GLU A 158 12.57 13.07 -3.57
C GLU A 158 13.46 11.95 -3.03
N TYR A 159 13.74 10.93 -3.84
CA TYR A 159 14.62 9.82 -3.49
C TYR A 159 16.04 10.31 -3.20
N ILE A 160 16.58 11.22 -4.02
CA ILE A 160 17.91 11.79 -3.81
C ILE A 160 17.97 12.50 -2.46
N ILE A 161 16.97 13.33 -2.14
CA ILE A 161 16.88 14.04 -0.86
C ILE A 161 16.75 13.04 0.29
N ALA A 162 15.86 12.06 0.18
CA ALA A 162 15.64 11.04 1.19
C ALA A 162 16.90 10.22 1.46
N PHE A 163 17.62 9.82 0.42
CA PHE A 163 18.88 9.08 0.54
C PHE A 163 19.96 9.92 1.20
N ALA A 164 20.09 11.20 0.80
CA ALA A 164 21.04 12.12 1.41
C ALA A 164 20.76 12.35 2.91
N LEU A 165 19.48 12.56 3.28
CA LEU A 165 19.07 12.69 4.68
C LEU A 165 19.31 11.39 5.45
N ALA A 166 19.07 10.22 4.84
CA ALA A 166 19.34 8.93 5.45
C ALA A 166 20.84 8.73 5.71
N LEU A 167 21.72 9.07 4.77
CA LEU A 167 23.17 9.05 4.96
C LEU A 167 23.59 9.97 6.12
N LEU A 168 23.05 11.19 6.16
CA LEU A 168 23.33 12.15 7.23
C LEU A 168 22.93 11.59 8.60
N LEU A 169 21.73 10.99 8.70
CA LEU A 169 21.25 10.38 9.95
C LEU A 169 21.96 9.07 10.31
N ASN A 170 22.54 8.37 9.33
CA ASN A 170 23.36 7.18 9.56
C ASN A 170 24.73 7.55 10.12
N SER A 171 25.25 8.73 9.80
CA SER A 171 26.50 9.25 10.35
C SER A 171 26.35 9.72 11.80
N GLU A 172 27.43 9.66 12.60
CA GLU A 172 27.43 9.99 14.04
C GLU A 172 27.32 11.49 14.31
N ILE A 173 26.16 12.08 13.99
CA ILE A 173 25.87 13.49 14.24
C ILE A 173 25.41 13.73 15.68
N ARG A 174 25.85 14.87 16.26
CA ARG A 174 25.30 15.39 17.52
C ARG A 174 23.83 15.74 17.31
N GLY A 175 22.95 15.28 18.20
CA GLY A 175 21.50 15.53 18.08
C GLY A 175 20.75 14.63 17.10
N ARG A 176 21.32 13.48 16.68
CA ARG A 176 20.68 12.51 15.75
C ARG A 176 19.21 12.21 16.06
N LYS A 177 18.84 12.05 17.34
CA LYS A 177 17.45 11.79 17.75
C LYS A 177 16.51 12.95 17.41
N PHE A 178 16.95 14.19 17.64
CA PHE A 178 16.16 15.38 17.34
C PHE A 178 15.91 15.51 15.83
N PHE A 179 16.97 15.42 15.01
CA PHE A 179 16.83 15.52 13.56
C PHE A 179 15.98 14.38 12.98
N ARG A 180 16.14 13.16 13.49
CA ARG A 180 15.27 12.04 13.09
C ARG A 180 13.80 12.34 13.35
N VAL A 181 13.45 12.85 14.54
CA VAL A 181 12.07 13.21 14.85
C VAL A 181 11.60 14.37 13.98
N ALA A 182 12.38 15.44 13.89
CA ALA A 182 12.03 16.64 13.12
C ALA A 182 11.77 16.33 11.65
N PHE A 183 12.59 15.49 11.02
CA PHE A 183 12.40 15.07 9.64
C PHE A 183 11.25 14.09 9.46
N LEU A 184 10.85 13.33 10.49
CA LEU A 184 9.69 12.43 10.44
C LEU A 184 8.35 13.11 10.69
N LEU A 185 8.33 14.31 11.30
CA LEU A 185 7.11 15.04 11.61
C LEU A 185 6.16 15.24 10.40
N PRO A 186 6.64 15.58 9.19
CA PRO A 186 5.74 15.79 8.04
C PRO A 186 4.89 14.56 7.72
N LEU A 187 5.48 13.36 7.80
CA LEU A 187 4.79 12.09 7.53
C LEU A 187 3.62 11.82 8.49
N MET A 188 3.63 12.45 9.67
CA MET A 188 2.56 12.32 10.65
C MET A 188 1.36 13.22 10.35
N LEU A 189 1.49 14.15 9.41
CA LEU A 189 0.42 15.08 9.03
C LEU A 189 -0.50 14.45 7.99
N SER A 190 -1.82 14.65 8.16
CA SER A 190 -2.81 14.26 7.15
C SER A 190 -2.58 15.06 5.86
N PRO A 191 -2.62 14.44 4.67
CA PRO A 191 -2.54 15.15 3.39
C PRO A 191 -3.57 16.28 3.26
N VAL A 192 -4.78 16.10 3.83
CA VAL A 192 -5.83 17.13 3.85
C VAL A 192 -5.41 18.32 4.70
N ALA A 193 -4.79 18.07 5.87
CA ALA A 193 -4.28 19.12 6.74
C ALA A 193 -3.13 19.88 6.07
N VAL A 194 -2.20 19.17 5.41
CA VAL A 194 -1.10 19.77 4.63
C VAL A 194 -1.64 20.65 3.50
N SER A 195 -2.60 20.13 2.73
CA SER A 195 -3.28 20.88 1.65
C SER A 195 -3.92 22.17 2.15
N TRP A 196 -4.62 22.11 3.29
CA TRP A 196 -5.30 23.28 3.84
C TRP A 196 -4.34 24.28 4.49
N MET A 197 -3.46 23.81 5.39
CA MET A 197 -2.54 24.67 6.14
C MET A 197 -1.48 25.28 5.23
N ILE A 198 -0.75 24.46 4.48
CA ILE A 198 0.34 24.95 3.62
C ILE A 198 -0.25 25.53 2.34
N GLY A 199 -1.07 24.76 1.64
CA GLY A 199 -1.61 25.14 0.33
C GLY A 199 -2.58 26.31 0.42
N LYS A 200 -3.68 26.15 1.14
CA LYS A 200 -4.75 27.17 1.15
C LYS A 200 -4.46 28.35 2.08
N SER A 201 -3.78 28.14 3.20
CA SER A 201 -3.55 29.20 4.20
C SER A 201 -2.17 29.87 4.06
N MET A 202 -1.08 29.11 4.03
CA MET A 202 0.27 29.70 3.98
C MET A 202 0.63 30.32 2.63
N LEU A 203 0.20 29.68 1.53
CA LEU A 203 0.41 30.15 0.15
C LEU A 203 -0.73 31.06 -0.35
N GLU A 204 -1.64 31.51 0.52
CA GLU A 204 -2.71 32.43 0.12
C GLU A 204 -2.12 33.78 -0.31
N ILE A 205 -2.55 34.30 -1.46
CA ILE A 205 -1.92 35.45 -2.13
C ILE A 205 -1.99 36.73 -1.28
N ARG A 206 -3.13 37.04 -0.67
CA ARG A 206 -3.40 38.29 0.05
C ARG A 206 -2.69 38.36 1.40
N PHE A 207 -2.77 37.33 2.23
CA PHE A 207 -2.35 37.37 3.64
C PHE A 207 -1.46 36.19 4.05
N GLY A 208 -1.26 35.19 3.20
CA GLY A 208 -0.45 34.02 3.52
C GLY A 208 0.99 34.40 3.92
N PRO A 209 1.55 33.84 5.00
CA PRO A 209 2.92 34.12 5.43
C PRO A 209 3.97 33.83 4.36
N ILE A 210 3.83 32.76 3.57
CA ILE A 210 4.78 32.44 2.50
C ILE A 210 4.64 33.46 1.36
N SER A 211 3.41 33.84 1.01
CA SER A 211 3.14 34.89 0.03
C SER A 211 3.67 36.25 0.45
N ARG A 212 3.61 36.58 1.74
CA ARG A 212 4.22 37.80 2.28
C ARG A 212 5.73 37.79 2.10
N LEU A 213 6.39 36.68 2.46
CA LEU A 213 7.82 36.52 2.26
C LEU A 213 8.20 36.61 0.78
N ALA A 214 7.41 36.00 -0.11
CA ALA A 214 7.65 36.07 -1.55
C ALA A 214 7.58 37.51 -2.09
N ARG A 215 6.64 38.33 -1.59
CA ARG A 215 6.57 39.77 -1.92
C ARG A 215 7.80 40.54 -1.43
N GLU A 216 8.25 40.26 -0.22
CA GLU A 216 9.47 40.89 0.33
C GLU A 216 10.72 40.53 -0.48
N LEU A 217 10.73 39.34 -1.09
CA LEU A 217 11.78 38.88 -2.02
C LEU A 217 11.62 39.40 -3.46
N GLY A 218 10.63 40.26 -3.72
CA GLY A 218 10.42 40.92 -5.01
C GLY A 218 9.37 40.28 -5.92
N TRP A 219 8.58 39.32 -5.45
CA TRP A 219 7.44 38.78 -6.21
C TRP A 219 6.13 39.47 -5.80
N ASP A 220 5.78 40.55 -6.47
CA ASP A 220 4.67 41.45 -6.10
C ASP A 220 3.30 40.76 -5.91
N SER A 221 3.01 39.73 -6.70
CA SER A 221 1.73 38.99 -6.66
C SER A 221 1.98 37.48 -6.77
N PRO A 222 2.36 36.83 -5.66
CA PRO A 222 2.77 35.43 -5.67
C PRO A 222 1.55 34.52 -5.77
N SER A 223 1.26 34.06 -6.98
CA SER A 223 0.13 33.19 -7.29
C SER A 223 0.57 31.74 -7.44
N PHE A 224 0.66 31.03 -6.31
CA PHE A 224 1.13 29.65 -6.23
C PHE A 224 0.19 28.61 -6.87
N PHE A 225 -1.04 29.01 -7.21
CA PHE A 225 -2.03 28.16 -7.89
C PHE A 225 -2.67 28.87 -9.10
N GLY A 226 -2.04 29.94 -9.61
CA GLY A 226 -2.60 30.75 -10.70
C GLY A 226 -2.51 30.11 -12.09
N SER A 227 -1.60 29.16 -12.29
CA SER A 227 -1.45 28.40 -13.53
C SER A 227 -1.34 26.91 -13.25
N GLY A 228 -1.64 26.07 -14.24
CA GLY A 228 -1.60 24.62 -14.10
C GLY A 228 -0.19 24.08 -13.82
N GLU A 229 0.85 24.71 -14.35
CA GLU A 229 2.26 24.33 -14.14
C GLU A 229 2.72 24.63 -12.72
N ILE A 230 2.45 25.84 -12.23
CA ILE A 230 2.82 26.25 -10.86
C ILE A 230 2.00 25.44 -9.85
N ALA A 231 0.69 25.26 -10.09
CA ALA A 231 -0.15 24.43 -9.24
C ALA A 231 0.37 22.99 -9.16
N ARG A 232 0.74 22.38 -10.29
CA ARG A 232 1.33 21.03 -10.31
C ARG A 232 2.63 20.99 -9.49
N ALA A 233 3.53 21.95 -9.71
CA ALA A 233 4.80 22.03 -8.97
C ALA A 233 4.58 22.18 -7.46
N MET A 234 3.65 23.03 -7.03
CA MET A 234 3.36 23.24 -5.62
C MET A 234 2.79 21.99 -4.96
N ILE A 235 1.85 21.29 -5.62
CA ILE A 235 1.29 20.05 -5.07
C ILE A 235 2.39 18.99 -4.97
N MET A 236 3.25 18.83 -6.00
CA MET A 236 4.38 17.90 -5.95
C MET A 236 5.37 18.23 -4.82
N ILE A 237 5.65 19.51 -4.56
CA ILE A 237 6.54 19.91 -3.45
C ILE A 237 5.93 19.58 -2.09
N MET A 238 4.63 19.83 -1.91
CA MET A 238 3.93 19.53 -0.66
C MET A 238 3.85 18.02 -0.41
N ASP A 239 3.60 17.26 -1.48
CA ASP A 239 3.60 15.79 -1.47
C ASP A 239 4.99 15.24 -1.13
N ALA A 240 6.02 15.69 -1.85
CA ALA A 240 7.43 15.37 -1.59
C ALA A 240 7.82 15.64 -0.13
N TRP A 241 7.48 16.80 0.41
CA TRP A 241 7.79 17.14 1.80
C TRP A 241 7.15 16.16 2.81
N THR A 242 5.96 15.64 2.49
CA THR A 242 5.23 14.69 3.34
C THR A 242 5.81 13.26 3.23
N PHE A 243 6.30 12.87 2.04
CA PHE A 243 6.71 11.48 1.75
C PHE A 243 8.22 11.23 1.69
N ILE A 244 9.07 12.25 1.52
CA ILE A 244 10.53 12.14 1.72
C ILE A 244 10.87 11.44 3.04
N PRO A 245 10.21 11.72 4.19
CA PRO A 245 10.53 11.05 5.44
C PRO A 245 10.28 9.54 5.43
N PHE A 246 9.27 9.08 4.66
CA PHE A 246 8.97 7.66 4.50
C PHE A 246 10.08 6.93 3.72
N MET A 247 10.54 7.50 2.60
CA MET A 247 11.69 6.94 1.88
C MET A 247 12.97 7.00 2.72
N MET A 248 13.18 8.10 3.44
CA MET A 248 14.34 8.30 4.30
C MET A 248 14.44 7.21 5.38
N ILE A 249 13.33 6.86 6.06
CA ILE A 249 13.38 5.84 7.11
C ILE A 249 13.63 4.43 6.56
N MET A 250 13.07 4.10 5.40
CA MET A 250 13.34 2.81 4.74
C MET A 250 14.81 2.70 4.32
N ILE A 251 15.35 3.74 3.69
CA ILE A 251 16.76 3.78 3.27
C ILE A 251 17.67 3.74 4.50
N LEU A 252 17.34 4.48 5.57
CA LEU A 252 18.11 4.48 6.82
C LEU A 252 18.14 3.09 7.48
N ALA A 253 17.03 2.36 7.47
CA ALA A 253 16.97 0.99 7.98
C ALA A 253 17.86 0.05 7.14
N GLY A 254 17.81 0.18 5.81
CA GLY A 254 18.70 -0.58 4.92
C GLY A 254 20.18 -0.26 5.16
N LEU A 255 20.53 1.02 5.30
CA LEU A 255 21.91 1.44 5.58
C LEU A 255 22.44 0.85 6.91
N GLN A 256 21.57 0.72 7.91
CA GLN A 256 21.92 0.14 9.22
C GLN A 256 22.04 -1.38 9.18
N ALA A 257 21.44 -2.04 8.19
CA ALA A 257 21.55 -3.48 8.00
C ALA A 257 22.85 -3.90 7.31
N ILE A 258 23.58 -2.96 6.67
CA ILE A 258 24.87 -3.24 6.04
C ILE A 258 25.92 -3.54 7.12
N PRO A 259 26.59 -4.71 7.09
CA PRO A 259 27.66 -5.04 8.03
C PRO A 259 28.80 -4.00 7.99
N ARG A 260 29.24 -3.53 9.17
CA ARG A 260 30.34 -2.55 9.29
C ARG A 260 31.66 -3.05 8.72
N GLU A 261 31.91 -4.35 8.80
CA GLU A 261 33.12 -5.02 8.32
C GLU A 261 33.42 -4.74 6.84
N LEU A 262 32.39 -4.59 5.99
CA LEU A 262 32.57 -4.24 4.57
C LEU A 262 33.19 -2.85 4.39
N HIS A 263 32.79 -1.89 5.23
CA HIS A 263 33.31 -0.53 5.17
C HIS A 263 34.71 -0.41 5.79
N GLU A 264 35.00 -1.20 6.82
CA GLU A 264 36.31 -1.29 7.47
C GLU A 264 37.33 -1.97 6.53
N ALA A 265 36.97 -3.08 5.89
CA ALA A 265 37.82 -3.75 4.91
C ALA A 265 38.20 -2.82 3.75
N ALA A 266 37.23 -2.08 3.21
CA ALA A 266 37.48 -1.10 2.15
C ALA A 266 38.36 0.07 2.60
N GLU A 267 38.33 0.43 3.90
CA GLU A 267 39.21 1.46 4.45
C GLU A 267 40.66 0.98 4.57
N VAL A 268 40.85 -0.29 4.95
CA VAL A 268 42.17 -0.95 4.96
C VAL A 268 42.75 -1.01 3.54
N ASP A 269 41.91 -1.24 2.54
CA ASP A 269 42.31 -1.21 1.11
C ASP A 269 42.52 0.21 0.55
N GLY A 270 42.39 1.25 1.38
CA GLY A 270 42.62 2.66 1.00
C GLY A 270 41.52 3.25 0.11
N ALA A 271 40.32 2.66 0.08
CA ALA A 271 39.23 3.18 -0.74
C ALA A 271 38.65 4.49 -0.15
N PRO A 272 38.65 5.61 -0.92
CA PRO A 272 38.08 6.86 -0.45
C PRO A 272 36.54 6.77 -0.31
N ALA A 273 35.95 7.67 0.49
CA ALA A 273 34.51 7.64 0.82
C ALA A 273 33.58 7.62 -0.41
N TRP A 274 33.91 8.36 -1.47
CA TRP A 274 33.12 8.37 -2.71
C TRP A 274 33.15 7.01 -3.43
N LYS A 275 34.30 6.32 -3.41
CA LYS A 275 34.45 4.97 -3.99
C LYS A 275 33.68 3.94 -3.16
N ARG A 276 33.79 4.02 -1.82
CA ARG A 276 32.99 3.19 -0.89
C ARG A 276 31.49 3.38 -1.10
N PHE A 277 31.04 4.62 -1.35
CA PHE A 277 29.63 4.88 -1.65
C PHE A 277 29.17 4.18 -2.93
N TRP A 278 29.87 4.39 -4.04
CA TRP A 278 29.45 3.86 -5.35
C TRP A 278 29.67 2.36 -5.53
N GLU A 279 30.68 1.78 -4.89
CA GLU A 279 31.03 0.36 -5.06
C GLU A 279 30.44 -0.54 -3.98
N ILE A 280 30.11 -0.01 -2.79
CA ILE A 280 29.61 -0.81 -1.66
C ILE A 280 28.22 -0.33 -1.26
N THR A 281 28.08 0.90 -0.78
CA THR A 281 26.82 1.38 -0.19
C THR A 281 25.67 1.39 -1.20
N PHE A 282 25.84 2.07 -2.34
CA PHE A 282 24.76 2.24 -3.31
C PHE A 282 24.34 0.90 -3.94
N PRO A 283 25.25 0.01 -4.39
CA PRO A 283 24.88 -1.31 -4.92
C PRO A 283 24.14 -2.19 -3.90
N LEU A 284 24.62 -2.24 -2.64
CA LEU A 284 23.96 -3.01 -1.58
C LEU A 284 22.60 -2.43 -1.19
N MET A 285 22.40 -1.13 -1.38
CA MET A 285 21.13 -0.46 -1.14
C MET A 285 20.13 -0.61 -2.28
N LEU A 286 20.52 -1.05 -3.48
CA LEU A 286 19.62 -1.15 -4.65
C LEU A 286 18.30 -1.90 -4.34
N PRO A 287 18.27 -3.05 -3.64
CA PRO A 287 17.01 -3.73 -3.33
C PRO A 287 16.08 -2.87 -2.46
N VAL A 288 16.64 -2.16 -1.48
CA VAL A 288 15.89 -1.26 -0.59
C VAL A 288 15.43 -0.01 -1.34
N SER A 289 16.30 0.57 -2.16
CA SER A 289 16.00 1.74 -2.99
C SER A 289 14.92 1.46 -4.03
N ILE A 290 14.99 0.32 -4.74
CA ILE A 290 13.96 -0.11 -5.69
C ILE A 290 12.63 -0.30 -4.95
N THR A 291 12.65 -0.95 -3.79
CA THR A 291 11.43 -1.12 -2.98
C THR A 291 10.84 0.22 -2.55
N ALA A 292 11.68 1.15 -2.09
CA ALA A 292 11.25 2.48 -1.67
C ALA A 292 10.62 3.27 -2.83
N ILE A 293 11.25 3.26 -4.00
CA ILE A 293 10.76 3.93 -5.20
C ILE A 293 9.47 3.29 -5.69
N LEU A 294 9.39 1.95 -5.73
CA LEU A 294 8.18 1.25 -6.18
C LEU A 294 6.98 1.54 -5.27
N ILE A 295 7.18 1.49 -3.95
CA ILE A 295 6.12 1.85 -3.00
C ILE A 295 5.71 3.30 -3.21
N ARG A 296 6.66 4.21 -3.43
CA ARG A 296 6.39 5.63 -3.67
C ARG A 296 5.70 5.94 -5.01
N ILE A 297 5.90 5.11 -6.03
CA ILE A 297 5.16 5.22 -7.30
C ILE A 297 3.68 4.84 -7.10
N ILE A 298 3.41 3.91 -6.19
CA ILE A 298 2.06 3.40 -5.91
C ILE A 298 1.30 4.32 -4.94
N PHE A 299 1.99 4.90 -3.94
CA PHE A 299 1.43 5.72 -2.86
C PHE A 299 2.04 7.12 -2.84
#